data_AF-A0A348AZP3-F1
#
_entry.id   AF-A0A348AZP3-F1
#
_cell.length_a   1.000
_cell.length_b   1.000
_cell.length_c   1.000
_cell.angle_alpha   90.00
_cell.angle_beta   90.00
_cell.angle_gamma   90.00
#
_symmetry.space_group_name_H-M   'P 1'
#
loop_
_entity.id
_entity.type
_entity.pdbx_description
1 polymer ?
#
loop_
_entity_poly.entity_id
_entity_poly.type
_entity_poly.pdbx_seq_one_letter_code
_entity_poly.pdbx_strand_id
1 'polypeptide(L)'
;FETNESFQLILWCWALIGVKPLKPYGFFRFLQMTFCWFCLFMGPVIFTVGFIQVTKQTSSMTVILTTLQGSLNSLGLPLKAFVTVFYLDRLRSVEPIYKSLDARYQNPQARFAIRNNVIQSTHLFVTLVVSYFTYGTISWLSSAFTHTQTANIWLPFVDWIPHPTIHFWLHFVIEVVYLHYLLIAQCMNDLYPALYIKALRTHITLLADRVSRLGENPELTDEDNYQELSDCVRSHQE
;
A
#
# COMPACT_ATOMS: atom_id res chain seq x y z
N PHE A 1 -0.88 12.54 18.00
CA PHE A 1 -1.95 12.27 17.02
C PHE A 1 -2.06 13.44 16.07
N GLU A 2 -1.09 13.52 15.17
CA GLU A 2 -1.21 14.28 13.93
C GLU A 2 -1.66 13.31 12.84
N THR A 3 -2.40 13.80 11.83
CA THR A 3 -2.86 12.98 10.70
C THR A 3 -1.69 12.26 10.01
N ASN A 4 -0.51 12.88 10.02
CA ASN A 4 0.73 12.35 9.45
C ASN A 4 1.24 11.05 10.09
N GLU A 5 0.90 10.78 11.35
CA GLU A 5 1.29 9.52 12.02
C GLU A 5 0.75 8.30 11.27
N SER A 6 -0.42 8.41 10.62
CA SER A 6 -1.03 7.35 9.83
C SER A 6 -0.20 7.01 8.58
N PHE A 7 0.49 7.98 8.00
CA PHE A 7 1.27 7.81 6.77
C PHE A 7 2.67 7.26 7.03
N GLN A 8 3.23 7.48 8.22
CA GLN A 8 4.57 7.00 8.55
C GLN A 8 4.67 5.47 8.44
N LEU A 9 3.68 4.72 8.95
CA LEU A 9 3.66 3.25 8.87
C LEU A 9 3.78 2.74 7.43
N ILE A 10 3.03 3.33 6.50
CA ILE A 10 3.09 2.98 5.07
C ILE A 10 4.44 3.35 4.47
N LEU A 11 4.97 4.54 4.79
CA LEU A 11 6.27 4.99 4.29
C LEU A 11 7.40 4.07 4.77
N TRP A 12 7.33 3.57 6.01
CA TRP A 12 8.26 2.57 6.54
C TRP A 12 8.18 1.25 5.76
N CYS A 13 6.97 0.74 5.51
CA CYS A 13 6.78 -0.47 4.69
C CYS A 13 7.31 -0.29 3.26
N TRP A 14 7.08 0.87 2.64
CA TRP A 14 7.61 1.19 1.31
C TRP A 14 9.12 1.32 1.25
N ALA A 15 9.77 1.78 2.33
CA ALA A 15 11.21 1.76 2.41
C ALA A 15 11.77 0.34 2.50
N LEU A 16 11.09 -0.57 3.20
CA LEU A 16 11.48 -2.00 3.25
C LEU A 16 11.34 -2.68 1.88
N ILE A 17 10.30 -2.33 1.12
CA ILE A 17 10.01 -2.87 -0.22
C ILE A 17 10.90 -2.23 -1.30
N GLY A 18 11.73 -1.23 -0.96
CA GLY A 18 12.63 -0.60 -1.93
C GLY A 18 11.93 0.36 -2.89
N VAL A 19 10.80 0.95 -2.49
CA VAL A 19 10.07 1.93 -3.31
C VAL A 19 10.72 3.32 -3.20
N LYS A 20 11.09 3.75 -1.98
CA LYS A 20 11.85 4.99 -1.75
C LYS A 20 12.46 5.04 -0.34
N PRO A 21 13.75 5.39 -0.18
CA PRO A 21 14.36 5.50 1.16
C PRO A 21 13.86 6.73 1.95
N LEU A 22 13.71 6.56 3.27
CA LEU A 22 13.33 7.61 4.24
C LEU A 22 14.50 8.53 4.66
N LYS A 23 15.77 8.13 4.44
CA LYS A 23 17.01 8.82 4.88
C LYS A 23 18.16 8.54 3.88
N PRO A 24 19.24 9.35 3.82
CA PRO A 24 20.08 9.46 2.62
C PRO A 24 20.90 8.20 2.29
N TYR A 25 21.37 8.20 1.03
CA TYR A 25 21.88 7.08 0.23
C TYR A 25 23.15 6.43 0.78
N GLY A 26 23.03 5.16 1.16
CA GLY A 26 24.16 4.23 1.23
C GLY A 26 24.11 3.24 0.07
N PHE A 27 25.28 2.82 -0.43
CA PHE A 27 25.40 1.87 -1.56
C PHE A 27 24.53 0.61 -1.39
N PHE A 28 24.47 0.05 -0.18
CA PHE A 28 23.69 -1.15 0.12
C PHE A 28 22.17 -0.95 -0.08
N ARG A 29 21.64 0.24 0.24
CA ARG A 29 20.21 0.55 0.04
C ARG A 29 19.87 0.76 -1.42
N PHE A 30 20.79 1.34 -2.20
CA PHE A 30 20.62 1.44 -3.65
C PHE A 30 20.57 0.04 -4.29
N LEU A 31 21.47 -0.86 -3.87
CA LEU A 31 21.47 -2.25 -4.34
C LEU A 31 20.15 -2.95 -3.98
N GLN A 32 19.69 -2.85 -2.73
CA GLN A 32 18.39 -3.38 -2.30
C GLN A 32 17.25 -2.82 -3.16
N MET A 33 17.23 -1.52 -3.42
CA MET A 33 16.22 -0.87 -4.25
C MET A 33 16.20 -1.45 -5.67
N THR A 34 17.37 -1.51 -6.32
CA THR A 34 17.48 -2.09 -7.67
C THR A 34 17.05 -3.56 -7.71
N PHE A 35 17.38 -4.34 -6.69
CA PHE A 35 16.98 -5.74 -6.57
C PHE A 35 15.47 -5.88 -6.41
N CYS A 36 14.83 -5.11 -5.53
CA CYS A 36 13.39 -5.11 -5.33
C CYS A 36 12.62 -4.75 -6.61
N TRP A 37 13.07 -3.72 -7.33
CA TRP A 37 12.48 -3.35 -8.63
C TRP A 37 12.67 -4.43 -9.69
N PHE A 38 13.85 -5.03 -9.74
CA PHE A 38 14.11 -6.17 -10.63
C PHE A 38 13.15 -7.33 -10.32
N CYS A 39 13.00 -7.72 -9.06
CA CYS A 39 12.05 -8.74 -8.63
C CYS A 39 10.60 -8.40 -8.99
N LEU A 40 10.22 -7.12 -8.94
CA LEU A 40 8.87 -6.66 -9.28
C LEU A 40 8.60 -6.75 -10.79
N PHE A 41 9.54 -6.29 -11.63
CA PHE A 41 9.43 -6.35 -13.09
C PHE A 41 9.58 -7.76 -13.66
N MET A 42 10.31 -8.65 -12.95
CA MET A 42 10.41 -10.05 -13.32
C MET A 42 9.11 -10.82 -13.04
N GLY A 43 8.24 -10.33 -12.15
CA GLY A 43 6.96 -10.97 -11.81
C GLY A 43 6.06 -11.28 -12.99
N PRO A 44 5.74 -10.30 -13.85
CA PRO A 44 5.04 -10.54 -15.11
C PRO A 44 5.58 -11.71 -15.93
N VAL A 45 6.91 -11.80 -16.09
CA VAL A 45 7.56 -12.83 -16.92
C VAL A 45 7.40 -14.19 -16.25
N ILE A 46 7.70 -14.26 -14.96
CA ILE A 46 7.69 -15.48 -14.16
C ILE A 46 6.26 -16.07 -14.09
N PHE A 47 5.23 -15.24 -13.88
CA PHE A 47 3.83 -15.68 -13.83
C PHE A 47 3.25 -16.02 -15.20
N THR A 48 3.63 -15.31 -16.27
CA THR A 48 3.15 -15.63 -17.63
C THR A 48 3.75 -16.93 -18.16
N VAL A 49 5.03 -17.19 -17.89
CA VAL A 49 5.66 -18.47 -18.22
C VAL A 49 5.03 -19.61 -17.40
N GLY A 50 4.80 -19.40 -16.10
CA GLY A 50 4.07 -20.35 -15.25
C GLY A 50 2.67 -20.67 -15.77
N PHE A 51 1.92 -19.65 -16.20
CA PHE A 51 0.61 -19.83 -16.84
C PHE A 51 0.68 -20.72 -18.09
N ILE A 52 1.62 -20.45 -19.00
CA ILE A 52 1.80 -21.25 -20.22
C ILE A 52 2.14 -22.72 -19.90
N GLN A 53 2.94 -22.97 -18.85
CA GLN A 53 3.30 -24.33 -18.42
C GLN A 53 2.09 -25.05 -17.83
N VAL A 54 1.32 -24.39 -16.97
CA VAL A 54 0.10 -24.95 -16.37
C VAL A 54 -0.95 -25.30 -17.41
N THR A 55 -1.20 -24.42 -18.40
CA THR A 55 -2.15 -24.68 -19.49
C THR A 55 -1.76 -25.89 -20.33
N LYS A 56 -0.46 -26.20 -20.43
CA LYS A 56 0.04 -27.39 -21.16
C LYS A 56 -0.06 -28.68 -20.34
N GLN A 57 0.05 -28.60 -19.02
CA GLN A 57 0.15 -29.77 -18.14
C GLN A 57 -1.17 -30.21 -17.53
N THR A 58 -2.12 -29.27 -17.34
CA THR A 58 -3.33 -29.51 -16.55
C THR A 58 -4.59 -29.09 -17.31
N SER A 59 -5.61 -29.95 -17.34
CA SER A 59 -6.92 -29.68 -17.94
C SER A 59 -7.95 -29.10 -16.96
N SER A 60 -7.58 -28.87 -15.69
CA SER A 60 -8.48 -28.32 -14.67
C SER A 60 -8.72 -26.83 -14.88
N MET A 61 -9.96 -26.46 -15.18
CA MET A 61 -10.36 -25.07 -15.42
C MET A 61 -10.11 -24.17 -14.20
N THR A 62 -10.32 -24.68 -12.98
CA THR A 62 -10.10 -23.91 -11.75
C THR A 62 -8.64 -23.45 -11.63
N VAL A 63 -7.69 -24.36 -11.89
CA VAL A 63 -6.26 -24.05 -11.79
C VAL A 63 -5.86 -23.03 -12.85
N ILE A 64 -6.34 -23.19 -14.09
CA ILE A 64 -6.08 -22.26 -15.19
C ILE A 64 -6.58 -20.85 -14.85
N LEU A 65 -7.82 -20.73 -14.33
CA LEU A 65 -8.39 -19.43 -13.97
C LEU A 65 -7.66 -18.78 -12.80
N THR A 66 -7.27 -19.53 -11.77
CA THR A 66 -6.50 -19.00 -10.65
C THR A 66 -5.11 -18.53 -11.08
N THR A 67 -4.41 -19.29 -11.94
CA THR A 67 -3.10 -18.89 -12.46
C THR A 67 -3.21 -17.69 -13.42
N LEU A 68 -4.29 -17.60 -14.21
CA LEU A 68 -4.58 -16.41 -15.04
C LEU A 68 -4.83 -15.17 -14.18
N GLN A 69 -5.58 -15.31 -13.09
CA GLN A 69 -5.77 -14.22 -12.14
C GLN A 69 -4.42 -13.77 -11.55
N GLY A 70 -3.54 -14.71 -11.18
CA GLY A 70 -2.19 -14.40 -10.72
C GLY A 70 -1.36 -13.64 -11.75
N SER A 71 -1.38 -14.06 -13.02
CA SER A 71 -0.62 -13.41 -14.09
C SER A 71 -1.12 -12.00 -14.39
N LEU A 72 -2.43 -11.78 -14.43
CA LEU A 72 -3.01 -10.43 -14.59
C LEU A 72 -2.66 -9.50 -13.43
N ASN A 73 -2.70 -9.99 -12.18
CA ASN A 73 -2.28 -9.21 -11.02
C ASN A 73 -0.79 -8.86 -11.07
N SER A 74 0.06 -9.82 -11.49
CA SER A 74 1.49 -9.61 -11.63
C SER A 74 1.86 -8.57 -12.69
N LEU A 75 1.02 -8.40 -13.72
CA LEU A 75 1.16 -7.34 -14.75
C LEU A 75 0.76 -5.96 -14.20
N GLY A 76 -0.33 -5.90 -13.42
CA GLY A 76 -0.83 -4.66 -12.86
C GLY A 76 0.04 -4.10 -11.74
N LEU A 77 0.66 -4.96 -10.93
CA LEU A 77 1.46 -4.57 -9.77
C LEU A 77 2.66 -3.64 -10.09
N PRO A 78 3.55 -3.93 -11.07
CA PRO A 78 4.66 -3.04 -11.41
C PRO A 78 4.17 -1.70 -11.97
N LEU A 79 3.07 -1.69 -12.74
CA LEU A 79 2.44 -0.46 -13.23
C LEU A 79 1.93 0.38 -12.07
N LYS A 80 1.20 -0.22 -11.13
CA LYS A 80 0.73 0.44 -9.91
C LYS A 80 1.90 1.01 -9.11
N ALA A 81 2.93 0.21 -8.86
CA ALA A 81 4.11 0.65 -8.11
C ALA A 81 4.85 1.80 -8.80
N PHE A 82 4.99 1.76 -10.14
CA PHE A 82 5.59 2.84 -10.91
C PHE A 82 4.81 4.14 -10.78
N VAL A 83 3.49 4.09 -10.94
CA VAL A 83 2.60 5.25 -10.76
C VAL A 83 2.71 5.79 -9.34
N THR A 84 2.68 4.92 -8.33
CA THR A 84 2.84 5.30 -6.92
C THR A 84 4.15 6.06 -6.71
N VAL A 85 5.27 5.58 -7.25
CA VAL A 85 6.58 6.23 -7.10
C VAL A 85 6.62 7.58 -7.79
N PHE A 86 6.06 7.66 -9.00
CA PHE A 86 6.01 8.88 -9.77
C PHE A 86 5.26 10.00 -9.03
N TYR A 87 4.14 9.66 -8.38
CA TYR A 87 3.35 10.63 -7.62
C TYR A 87 3.80 10.80 -6.16
N LEU A 88 4.69 9.95 -5.64
CA LEU A 88 5.06 9.92 -4.23
C LEU A 88 5.60 11.26 -3.70
N ASP A 89 6.35 12.01 -4.52
CA ASP A 89 6.86 13.33 -4.14
C ASP A 89 5.74 14.35 -3.96
N ARG A 90 4.80 14.39 -4.91
CA ARG A 90 3.61 15.24 -4.83
C ARG A 90 2.72 14.86 -3.65
N LEU A 91 2.74 13.60 -3.25
CA LEU A 91 1.96 13.11 -2.14
C LEU A 91 2.59 13.48 -0.80
N ARG A 92 3.92 13.38 -0.68
CA ARG A 92 4.66 13.88 0.48
C ARG A 92 4.54 15.39 0.65
N SER A 93 4.35 16.16 -0.44
CA SER A 93 4.10 17.61 -0.30
C SER A 93 2.75 17.93 0.34
N VAL A 94 1.83 16.98 0.47
CA VAL A 94 0.55 17.16 1.20
C VAL A 94 0.72 17.01 2.72
N GLU A 95 1.74 16.28 3.17
CA GLU A 95 2.06 16.10 4.60
C GLU A 95 2.19 17.42 5.39
N PRO A 96 2.91 18.46 4.91
CA PRO A 96 2.95 19.76 5.59
C PRO A 96 1.61 20.51 5.53
N ILE A 97 0.79 20.28 4.50
CA ILE A 97 -0.55 20.89 4.37
C ILE A 97 -1.48 20.30 5.43
N TYR A 98 -1.51 18.98 5.61
CA TYR A 98 -2.28 18.37 6.70
C TYR A 98 -1.82 18.85 8.08
N LYS A 99 -0.50 19.04 8.26
CA LYS A 99 0.02 19.57 9.51
C LYS A 99 -0.43 21.00 9.79
N SER A 100 -0.45 21.87 8.76
CA SER A 100 -0.92 23.25 8.92
C SER A 100 -2.43 23.30 9.16
N LEU A 101 -3.20 22.42 8.54
CA LEU A 101 -4.64 22.25 8.78
C LEU A 101 -4.91 21.75 10.21
N ASP A 102 -4.23 20.69 10.65
CA ASP A 102 -4.35 20.13 12.01
C ASP A 102 -4.03 21.20 13.08
N ALA A 103 -3.03 22.06 12.85
CA ALA A 103 -2.63 23.12 13.78
C ALA A 103 -3.71 24.20 13.97
N ARG A 104 -4.56 24.43 12.96
CA ARG A 104 -5.66 25.41 13.02
C ARG A 104 -6.84 24.91 13.86
N TYR A 105 -7.00 23.60 14.04
CA TYR A 105 -8.06 23.02 14.86
C TYR A 105 -7.65 22.96 16.35
N GLN A 106 -8.09 23.96 17.11
CA GLN A 106 -7.91 24.02 18.57
C GLN A 106 -9.11 23.44 19.35
N ASN A 107 -10.27 23.32 18.72
CA ASN A 107 -11.48 22.81 19.36
C ASN A 107 -11.30 21.31 19.76
N PRO A 108 -11.59 20.92 21.02
CA PRO A 108 -11.50 19.53 21.47
C PRO A 108 -12.30 18.54 20.62
N GLN A 109 -13.46 18.92 20.09
CA GLN A 109 -14.27 18.06 19.23
C GLN A 109 -13.58 17.75 17.89
N ALA A 110 -12.98 18.77 17.25
CA ALA A 110 -12.24 18.61 16.01
C ALA A 110 -10.99 17.74 16.21
N ARG A 111 -10.26 17.94 17.32
CA ARG A 111 -9.11 17.09 17.68
C ARG A 111 -9.51 15.65 17.96
N PHE A 112 -10.67 15.42 18.55
CA PHE A 112 -11.19 14.07 18.74
C PHE A 112 -11.51 13.40 17.40
N ALA A 113 -12.10 14.11 16.44
CA ALA A 113 -12.35 13.60 15.10
C ALA A 113 -11.06 13.22 14.36
N ILE A 114 -10.02 14.07 14.42
CA ILE A 114 -8.69 13.79 13.85
C ILE A 114 -8.08 12.54 14.50
N ARG A 115 -8.09 12.46 15.83
CA ARG A 115 -7.58 11.29 16.57
C ARG A 115 -8.34 10.02 16.20
N ASN A 116 -9.66 10.07 16.13
CA ASN A 116 -10.48 8.93 15.72
C ASN A 116 -10.15 8.50 14.28
N ASN A 117 -9.92 9.45 13.38
CA ASN A 117 -9.49 9.15 12.02
C ASN A 117 -8.14 8.41 11.98
N VAL A 118 -7.15 8.82 12.78
CA VAL A 118 -5.85 8.14 12.89
C VAL A 118 -6.00 6.72 13.44
N ILE A 119 -6.81 6.54 14.48
CA ILE A 119 -7.09 5.20 15.06
C ILE A 119 -7.75 4.30 14.00
N GLN A 120 -8.77 4.82 13.32
CA GLN A 120 -9.50 4.08 12.29
C GLN A 120 -8.62 3.79 11.06
N SER A 121 -7.67 4.65 10.74
CA SER A 121 -6.68 4.44 9.66
C SER A 121 -5.66 3.36 10.04
N THR A 122 -5.21 3.36 11.29
CA THR A 122 -4.32 2.33 11.84
C THR A 122 -5.02 0.97 11.90
N HIS A 123 -6.29 0.94 12.32
CA HIS A 123 -7.08 -0.29 12.33
C HIS A 123 -7.26 -0.82 10.91
N LEU A 124 -7.55 0.05 9.93
CA LEU A 124 -7.64 -0.35 8.52
C LEU A 124 -6.31 -0.93 8.00
N PHE A 125 -5.18 -0.30 8.34
CA PHE A 125 -3.84 -0.81 8.04
C PHE A 125 -3.66 -2.23 8.58
N VAL A 126 -3.92 -2.44 9.88
CA VAL A 126 -3.74 -3.74 10.53
C VAL A 126 -4.66 -4.79 9.91
N THR A 127 -5.95 -4.49 9.72
CA THR A 127 -6.91 -5.42 9.12
C THR A 127 -6.48 -5.87 7.72
N LEU A 128 -6.02 -4.94 6.87
CA LEU A 128 -5.57 -5.27 5.51
C LEU A 128 -4.25 -6.02 5.50
N VAL A 129 -3.30 -5.66 6.36
CA VAL A 129 -2.06 -6.43 6.48
C VAL A 129 -2.34 -7.86 6.94
N VAL A 130 -3.13 -8.02 8.01
CA VAL A 130 -3.49 -9.36 8.53
C VAL A 130 -4.24 -10.19 7.48
N SER A 131 -5.16 -9.60 6.72
CA SER A 131 -5.89 -10.34 5.68
C SER A 131 -4.97 -10.84 4.56
N TYR A 132 -4.06 -9.99 4.07
CA TYR A 132 -3.09 -10.37 3.04
C TYR A 132 -2.10 -11.43 3.53
N PHE A 133 -1.59 -11.30 4.76
CA PHE A 133 -0.73 -12.31 5.37
C PHE A 133 -1.45 -13.63 5.57
N THR A 134 -2.71 -13.60 6.05
CA THR A 134 -3.52 -14.82 6.24
C THR A 134 -3.80 -15.51 4.90
N TYR A 135 -4.07 -14.75 3.85
CA TYR A 135 -4.21 -15.30 2.50
C TYR A 135 -2.91 -15.98 2.03
N GLY A 136 -1.77 -15.30 2.18
CA GLY A 136 -0.46 -15.85 1.85
C GLY A 136 -0.18 -17.15 2.62
N THR A 137 -0.47 -17.17 3.93
CA THR A 137 -0.24 -18.35 4.78
C THR A 137 -1.10 -19.54 4.42
N ILE A 138 -2.39 -19.33 4.17
CA ILE A 138 -3.28 -20.41 3.72
C ILE A 138 -2.82 -20.95 2.36
N SER A 139 -2.39 -20.08 1.45
CA SER A 139 -1.94 -20.46 0.12
C SER A 139 -0.74 -21.41 0.16
N TRP A 140 0.34 -21.05 0.87
CA TRP A 140 1.52 -21.94 0.96
C TRP A 140 1.30 -23.14 1.87
N LEU A 141 0.47 -23.03 2.91
CA LEU A 141 0.16 -24.16 3.79
C LEU A 141 -0.60 -25.25 3.01
N SER A 142 -1.57 -24.85 2.18
CA SER A 142 -2.30 -25.76 1.28
C SER A 142 -1.35 -26.48 0.31
N SER A 143 -0.41 -25.74 -0.26
CA SER A 143 0.63 -26.29 -1.15
C SER A 143 1.59 -27.24 -0.44
N ALA A 144 2.00 -26.93 0.79
CA ALA A 144 2.86 -27.78 1.61
C ALA A 144 2.19 -29.13 1.92
N PHE A 145 0.89 -29.13 2.25
CA PHE A 145 0.15 -30.36 2.52
C PHE A 145 -0.13 -31.21 1.27
N THR A 146 -0.30 -30.57 0.12
CA THR A 146 -0.65 -31.26 -1.14
C THR A 146 0.60 -31.68 -1.92
N HIS A 147 1.80 -31.28 -1.50
CA HIS A 147 3.06 -31.44 -2.24
C HIS A 147 3.00 -30.90 -3.68
N THR A 148 2.11 -29.94 -3.94
CA THR A 148 1.95 -29.27 -5.24
C THR A 148 2.52 -27.86 -5.16
N GLN A 149 3.10 -27.34 -6.25
CA GLN A 149 3.57 -25.96 -6.30
C GLN A 149 2.44 -24.95 -6.03
N THR A 150 2.75 -23.88 -5.31
CA THR A 150 1.77 -22.99 -4.68
C THR A 150 1.06 -22.11 -5.69
N ALA A 151 1.82 -21.53 -6.59
CA ALA A 151 1.37 -20.62 -7.63
C ALA A 151 1.89 -21.05 -9.02
N ASN A 152 2.51 -22.24 -9.11
CA ASN A 152 3.09 -22.82 -10.33
C ASN A 152 3.99 -21.80 -11.05
N ILE A 153 4.80 -21.12 -10.25
CA ILE A 153 5.66 -20.04 -10.68
C ILE A 153 6.90 -20.62 -11.34
N TRP A 154 7.28 -20.13 -12.52
CA TRP A 154 8.54 -20.55 -13.15
C TRP A 154 9.71 -19.79 -12.53
N LEU A 155 10.63 -20.52 -11.88
CA LEU A 155 11.84 -19.96 -11.29
C LEU A 155 13.06 -20.23 -12.17
N PRO A 156 13.70 -19.20 -12.75
CA PRO A 156 14.95 -19.39 -13.46
C PRO A 156 16.03 -19.93 -12.50
N PHE A 157 16.94 -20.75 -13.03
CA PHE A 157 18.11 -21.35 -12.34
C PHE A 157 17.85 -22.51 -11.38
N VAL A 158 16.60 -22.76 -10.97
CA VAL A 158 16.30 -23.87 -10.04
C VAL A 158 16.30 -25.23 -10.75
N ASP A 159 15.94 -25.28 -12.04
CA ASP A 159 15.88 -26.49 -12.87
C ASP A 159 17.24 -27.21 -13.06
N TRP A 160 18.35 -26.59 -12.65
CA TRP A 160 19.71 -27.13 -12.81
C TRP A 160 20.18 -27.97 -11.62
N ILE A 161 19.38 -28.07 -10.55
CA ILE A 161 19.75 -28.77 -9.33
C ILE A 161 19.46 -30.28 -9.48
N PRO A 162 20.47 -31.17 -9.40
CA PRO A 162 20.31 -32.60 -9.67
C PRO A 162 19.58 -33.38 -8.57
N HIS A 163 19.47 -32.84 -7.34
CA HIS A 163 18.82 -33.52 -6.22
C HIS A 163 17.33 -33.12 -6.10
N PRO A 164 16.38 -34.07 -6.27
CA PRO A 164 14.95 -33.74 -6.39
C PRO A 164 14.32 -33.20 -5.10
N THR A 165 14.75 -33.67 -3.93
CA THR A 165 14.27 -33.18 -2.63
C THR A 165 14.76 -31.77 -2.32
N ILE A 166 16.04 -31.49 -2.57
CA ILE A 166 16.63 -30.16 -2.36
C ILE A 166 16.03 -29.17 -3.35
N HIS A 167 15.85 -29.59 -4.61
CA HIS A 167 15.18 -28.82 -5.65
C HIS A 167 13.77 -28.39 -5.21
N PHE A 168 12.94 -29.33 -4.75
CA PHE A 168 11.57 -29.03 -4.32
C PHE A 168 11.52 -28.04 -3.15
N TRP A 169 12.28 -28.27 -2.09
CA TRP A 169 12.26 -27.40 -0.91
C TRP A 169 12.82 -26.01 -1.19
N LEU A 170 13.89 -25.92 -1.98
CA LEU A 170 14.46 -24.62 -2.38
C LEU A 170 13.48 -23.85 -3.26
N HIS A 171 12.90 -24.51 -4.27
CA HIS A 171 11.88 -23.92 -5.12
C HIS A 171 10.69 -23.40 -4.30
N PHE A 172 10.18 -24.23 -3.39
CA PHE A 172 9.07 -23.90 -2.52
C PHE A 172 9.39 -22.69 -1.63
N VAL A 173 10.53 -22.67 -0.95
CA VAL A 173 10.91 -21.54 -0.08
C VAL A 173 11.02 -20.24 -0.87
N ILE A 174 11.64 -20.26 -2.06
CA ILE A 174 11.74 -19.04 -2.88
C ILE A 174 10.35 -18.61 -3.36
N GLU A 175 9.51 -19.55 -3.80
CA GLU A 175 8.13 -19.26 -4.22
C GLU A 175 7.34 -18.58 -3.09
N VAL A 176 7.44 -19.10 -1.86
CA VAL A 176 6.76 -18.55 -0.68
C VAL A 176 7.27 -17.14 -0.36
N VAL A 177 8.59 -16.93 -0.31
CA VAL A 177 9.18 -15.62 -0.02
C VAL A 177 8.79 -14.61 -1.10
N TYR A 178 8.82 -15.01 -2.36
CA TYR A 178 8.47 -14.17 -3.49
C TYR A 178 7.00 -13.78 -3.49
N LEU A 179 6.10 -14.74 -3.21
CA LEU A 179 4.67 -14.49 -3.10
C LEU A 179 4.36 -13.51 -1.97
N HIS A 180 4.98 -13.67 -0.79
CA HIS A 180 4.82 -12.70 0.30
C HIS A 180 5.34 -11.31 -0.07
N TYR A 181 6.48 -11.23 -0.74
CA TYR A 181 7.01 -9.96 -1.23
C TYR A 181 6.01 -9.23 -2.14
N LEU A 182 5.43 -9.93 -3.12
CA LEU A 182 4.44 -9.36 -4.03
C LEU A 182 3.15 -8.95 -3.30
N LEU A 183 2.68 -9.77 -2.35
CA LEU A 183 1.49 -9.45 -1.55
C LEU A 183 1.69 -8.20 -0.69
N ILE A 184 2.85 -8.04 -0.06
CA ILE A 184 3.17 -6.84 0.73
C ILE A 184 3.23 -5.62 -0.19
N ALA A 185 3.88 -5.73 -1.35
CA ALA A 185 3.94 -4.64 -2.34
C ALA A 185 2.53 -4.24 -2.83
N GLN A 186 1.67 -5.21 -3.11
CA GLN A 186 0.28 -4.96 -3.50
C GLN A 186 -0.50 -4.28 -2.36
N CYS A 187 -0.42 -4.83 -1.14
CA CYS A 187 -1.13 -4.32 0.03
C CYS A 187 -0.80 -2.84 0.28
N MET A 188 0.48 -2.46 0.20
CA MET A 188 0.87 -1.06 0.40
C MET A 188 0.39 -0.14 -0.72
N ASN A 189 0.41 -0.61 -1.97
CA ASN A 189 -0.12 0.16 -3.11
C ASN A 189 -1.64 0.39 -3.01
N ASP A 190 -2.39 -0.58 -2.50
CA ASP A 190 -3.84 -0.47 -2.36
C ASP A 190 -4.27 0.31 -1.10
N LEU A 191 -3.49 0.20 -0.01
CA LEU A 191 -3.78 0.89 1.25
C LEU A 191 -3.50 2.39 1.20
N TYR A 192 -2.45 2.77 0.49
CA TYR A 192 -2.01 4.14 0.35
C TYR A 192 -3.12 5.12 -0.08
N PRO A 193 -3.80 4.94 -1.24
CA PRO A 193 -4.85 5.87 -1.68
C PRO A 193 -6.04 5.87 -0.72
N ALA A 194 -6.35 4.72 -0.09
CA ALA A 194 -7.44 4.62 0.87
C ALA A 194 -7.20 5.50 2.11
N LEU A 195 -5.98 5.53 2.65
CA LEU A 195 -5.64 6.40 3.77
C LEU A 195 -5.73 7.88 3.41
N TYR A 196 -5.24 8.27 2.23
CA TYR A 196 -5.27 9.66 1.76
C TYR A 196 -6.71 10.16 1.57
N ILE A 197 -7.55 9.37 0.89
CA ILE A 197 -8.97 9.74 0.69
C ILE A 197 -9.69 9.88 2.03
N LYS A 198 -9.39 8.99 2.99
CA LYS A 198 -9.98 9.04 4.32
C LYS A 198 -9.55 10.27 5.11
N ALA A 199 -8.26 10.60 5.12
CA ALA A 199 -7.73 11.82 5.72
C ALA A 199 -8.37 13.07 5.09
N LEU A 200 -8.39 13.14 3.76
CA LEU A 200 -9.02 14.24 3.02
C LEU A 200 -10.48 14.40 3.39
N ARG A 201 -11.25 13.31 3.45
CA ARG A 201 -12.67 13.33 3.85
C ARG A 201 -12.84 13.90 5.26
N THR A 202 -12.00 13.52 6.22
CA THR A 202 -12.08 14.06 7.59
C THR A 202 -11.86 15.57 7.59
N HIS A 203 -10.85 16.07 6.88
CA HIS A 203 -10.59 17.51 6.77
C HIS A 203 -11.70 18.27 6.07
N ILE A 204 -12.26 17.74 4.97
CA ILE A 204 -13.42 18.35 4.29
C ILE A 204 -14.65 18.40 5.23
N THR A 205 -14.87 17.34 6.01
CA THR A 205 -16.00 17.30 6.95
C THR A 205 -15.84 18.32 8.07
N LEU A 206 -14.62 18.45 8.62
CA LEU A 206 -14.31 19.46 9.65
C LEU A 206 -14.41 20.89 9.12
N LEU A 207 -14.05 21.10 7.85
CA LEU A 207 -14.22 22.38 7.20
C LEU A 207 -15.72 22.70 7.01
N ALA A 208 -16.50 21.75 6.51
CA ALA A 208 -17.95 21.93 6.34
C ALA A 208 -18.63 22.27 7.68
N ASP A 209 -18.28 21.57 8.76
CA ASP A 209 -18.76 21.81 10.12
C ASP A 209 -18.32 23.18 10.68
N ARG A 210 -17.18 23.71 10.24
CA ARG A 210 -16.75 25.08 10.57
C ARG A 210 -17.56 26.12 9.81
N VAL A 211 -17.72 25.95 8.51
CA VAL A 211 -18.49 26.86 7.65
C VAL A 211 -19.96 26.89 8.06
N SER A 212 -20.54 25.76 8.50
CA SER A 212 -21.93 25.74 8.97
C SER A 212 -22.15 26.48 10.29
N ARG A 213 -21.11 26.65 11.11
CA ARG A 213 -21.18 27.37 12.39
C ARG A 213 -20.84 28.86 12.27
N LEU A 214 -20.40 29.32 11.09
CA LEU A 214 -20.15 30.74 10.85
C LEU A 214 -21.47 31.51 10.95
N GLY A 215 -21.49 32.56 11.78
CA GLY A 215 -22.70 33.36 12.01
C GLY A 215 -23.67 32.81 13.06
N GLU A 216 -23.42 31.64 13.66
CA GLU A 216 -24.23 31.13 14.79
C GLU A 216 -23.81 31.72 16.14
N ASN A 217 -22.60 32.29 16.25
CA ASN A 217 -22.07 32.77 17.52
C ASN A 217 -22.44 34.26 17.73
N PRO A 218 -23.34 34.58 18.68
CA PRO A 218 -23.80 35.96 18.88
C PRO A 218 -22.75 36.90 19.50
N GLU A 219 -21.60 36.35 19.93
CA GLU A 219 -20.47 37.09 20.48
C GLU A 219 -19.43 37.53 19.42
N LEU A 220 -19.52 37.01 18.20
CA LEU A 220 -18.59 37.36 17.10
C LEU A 220 -19.18 38.49 16.25
N THR A 221 -18.38 39.51 15.96
CA THR A 221 -18.75 40.62 15.08
C THR A 221 -18.86 40.14 13.64
N ASP A 222 -19.70 40.77 12.82
CA ASP A 222 -19.83 40.43 11.39
C ASP A 222 -18.49 40.47 10.64
N GLU A 223 -17.59 41.36 11.06
CA GLU A 223 -16.23 41.48 10.51
C GLU A 223 -15.33 40.29 10.87
N ASP A 224 -15.47 39.73 12.07
CA ASP A 224 -14.73 38.55 12.52
C ASP A 224 -15.22 37.29 11.79
N ASN A 225 -16.54 37.16 11.59
CA ASN A 225 -17.14 36.10 10.77
C ASN A 225 -16.68 36.21 9.30
N TYR A 226 -16.56 37.43 8.76
CA TYR A 226 -16.08 37.66 7.40
C TYR A 226 -14.59 37.33 7.24
N GLN A 227 -13.75 37.70 8.21
CA GLN A 227 -12.35 37.30 8.23
C GLN A 227 -12.19 35.79 8.31
N GLU A 228 -12.97 35.11 9.15
CA GLU A 228 -12.94 33.65 9.27
C GLU A 228 -13.35 32.95 7.96
N LEU A 229 -14.35 33.48 7.26
CA LEU A 229 -14.77 33.01 5.95
C LEU A 229 -13.65 33.21 4.91
N SER A 230 -13.01 34.39 4.90
CA SER A 230 -11.92 34.72 3.98
C SER A 230 -10.71 33.82 4.18
N ASP A 231 -10.37 33.50 5.43
CA ASP A 231 -9.29 32.57 5.78
C ASP A 231 -9.63 31.13 5.39
N CYS A 232 -10.89 30.71 5.52
CA CYS A 232 -11.38 29.43 5.01
C CYS A 232 -11.21 29.33 3.48
N VAL A 233 -11.63 30.35 2.73
CA VAL A 233 -11.51 30.39 1.27
C VAL A 233 -10.04 30.39 0.84
N ARG A 234 -9.20 31.21 1.47
CA ARG A 234 -7.77 31.30 1.16
C ARG A 234 -7.03 30.00 1.45
N SER A 235 -7.39 29.30 2.53
CA SER A 235 -6.81 28.00 2.87
C SER A 235 -7.14 26.87 1.88
N HIS A 236 -8.14 27.06 1.02
CA HIS A 236 -8.57 26.08 0.02
C HIS A 236 -8.03 26.38 -1.40
N GLN A 237 -7.42 27.55 -1.60
CA GLN A 237 -6.77 27.93 -2.86
C GLN A 237 -5.30 27.51 -2.95
N GLU A 238 -4.67 27.17 -1.82
CA GLU A 238 -3.30 26.63 -1.72
C GLU A 238 -3.26 25.10 -1.86
#